data_AF-A0A5K1E0N9-F1
#
_entry.id   AF-A0A5K1E0N9-F1
#
_cell.length_a   1.000
_cell.length_b   1.000
_cell.length_c   1.000
_cell.angle_alpha   90.00
_cell.angle_beta   90.00
_cell.angle_gamma   90.00
#
_symmetry.space_group_name_H-M   'P 1'
#
loop_
_entity.id
_entity.type
_entity.pdbx_description
1 polymer ?
#
loop_
_entity_poly.entity_id
_entity_poly.type
_entity_poly.pdbx_seq_one_letter_code
_entity_poly.pdbx_strand_id
1 'polypeptide(L)' 'SYYRCTQDNCRVKKRVERLAEDPRMVITTYEGRHCHSPSHDMENSPSSSHMSFFG' A
#
# COMPACT_ATOMS: atom_id res chain seq x y z
N SER A 1 -7.90 7.99 -7.94
CA SER A 1 -6.62 8.43 -7.36
C SER A 1 -5.44 7.77 -8.04
N TYR A 2 -4.30 8.46 -8.17
CA TYR A 2 -3.10 7.95 -8.82
C TYR A 2 -1.90 8.13 -7.89
N TYR A 3 -1.07 7.09 -7.77
CA TYR A 3 0.07 7.08 -6.86
C TYR A 3 1.31 6.53 -7.56
N ARG A 4 2.47 7.06 -7.21
CA ARG A 4 3.79 6.55 -7.62
C ARG A 4 4.57 6.13 -6.40
N CYS A 5 5.41 5.12 -6.54
CA CYS A 5 6.39 4.79 -5.52
C CYS A 5 7.36 5.97 -5.33
N THR A 6 7.71 6.26 -4.09
CA THR A 6 8.59 7.37 -3.70
C THR A 6 10.05 6.94 -3.53
N GLN A 7 10.33 5.64 -3.61
CA GLN A 7 11.69 5.09 -3.52
C GLN A 7 12.51 5.43 -4.76
N ASP A 8 13.80 5.70 -4.56
CA ASP A 8 14.73 6.06 -5.62
C ASP A 8 14.74 5.02 -6.75
N ASN A 9 14.78 5.53 -7.99
CA ASN A 9 14.78 4.74 -9.22
C ASN A 9 13.60 3.76 -9.38
N CYS A 10 12.56 3.85 -8.54
CA CYS A 10 11.39 3.00 -8.66
C CYS A 10 10.36 3.59 -9.64
N ARG A 11 9.93 2.78 -10.60
CA ARG A 11 8.98 3.20 -11.64
C ARG A 11 7.56 2.66 -11.41
N VAL A 12 7.32 1.99 -10.27
CA VAL A 12 6.02 1.41 -9.94
C VAL A 12 4.97 2.49 -9.71
N LYS A 13 3.78 2.24 -10.25
CA LYS A 13 2.62 3.15 -10.14
C LYS A 13 1.39 2.34 -9.79
N LYS A 14 0.44 2.98 -9.10
CA LYS A 14 -0.91 2.42 -8.92
C LYS A 14 -2.00 3.42 -9.23
N ARG A 15 -3.07 2.95 -9.85
CA ARG A 15 -4.30 3.71 -10.09
C ARG A 15 -5.43 3.09 -9.28
N VAL A 16 -6.15 3.92 -8.56
CA VAL A 16 -7.32 3.56 -7.74
C VAL A 16 -8.55 4.21 -8.36
N GLU A 17 -9.51 3.38 -8.75
CA GLU A 17 -10.75 3.79 -9.40
C GLU A 17 -11.92 3.20 -8.61
N ARG A 18 -13.04 3.92 -8.54
CA ARG A 18 -14.29 3.38 -8.04
C ARG A 18 -15.16 3.05 -9.23
N LEU A 19 -15.86 1.92 -9.20
CA LEU A 19 -16.82 1.62 -10.26
C LEU A 19 -17.94 2.66 -10.27
N ALA A 20 -18.36 3.03 -11.48
CA ALA A 20 -19.47 3.96 -11.66
C ALA A 20 -20.80 3.32 -11.22
N GLU A 21 -20.98 2.03 -11.46
CA GLU A 21 -22.17 1.25 -11.11
C GLU A 21 -22.25 0.89 -9.62
N ASP A 22 -21.11 0.65 -8.97
CA ASP A 22 -21.03 0.40 -7.53
C ASP A 22 -19.85 1.18 -6.91
N PRO A 23 -20.11 2.35 -6.30
CA PRO A 23 -19.08 3.17 -5.65
C PRO A 23 -18.42 2.51 -4.43
N ARG A 24 -18.95 1.38 -3.95
CA ARG A 24 -18.33 0.55 -2.89
C ARG A 24 -17.24 -0.35 -3.47
N MET A 25 -17.31 -0.69 -4.74
CA MET A 25 -16.26 -1.45 -5.42
C MET A 25 -15.10 -0.54 -5.81
N VAL A 26 -13.90 -0.93 -5.38
CA VAL A 26 -12.65 -0.22 -5.65
C VAL A 26 -11.74 -1.10 -6.49
N ILE A 27 -11.36 -0.61 -7.66
CA ILE A 27 -10.40 -1.24 -8.56
C ILE A 27 -9.03 -0.60 -8.31
N THR A 28 -8.01 -1.43 -8.05
CA THR A 28 -6.63 -0.98 -7.94
C THR A 28 -5.78 -1.67 -9.00
N THR A 29 -5.21 -0.88 -9.91
CA THR A 29 -4.30 -1.36 -10.97
C THR A 29 -2.87 -1.00 -10.62
N TYR A 30 -1.96 -1.98 -10.68
CA TYR A 30 -0.53 -1.79 -10.45
C TYR A 30 0.25 -1.93 -11.77
N GLU A 31 1.22 -1.05 -12.00
CA GLU A 31 2.09 -1.06 -13.18
C GLU A 31 3.56 -1.09 -12.74
N GLY A 32 4.34 -2.03 -13.29
CA GLY A 32 5.76 -2.19 -13.00
C GLY A 32 6.07 -3.17 -11.86
N ARG A 33 7.35 -3.27 -11.51
CA ARG A 33 7.85 -4.11 -10.41
C ARG A 33 8.80 -3.32 -9.51
N HIS A 34 8.68 -3.51 -8.20
CA HIS A 34 9.62 -2.92 -7.24
C HIS A 34 10.99 -3.60 -7.35
N CYS A 35 12.05 -2.78 -7.41
CA CYS A 35 13.45 -3.23 -7.42
C CYS A 35 14.21 -2.66 -6.20
N HIS A 36 13.53 -2.60 -5.06
CA HIS A 36 14.06 -2.14 -3.78
C HIS A 36 13.35 -2.94 -2.68
N SER A 37 13.94 -2.99 -1.50
CA SER A 37 13.26 -3.52 -0.31
C SER A 37 12.06 -2.63 0.05
N PRO A 38 11.01 -3.17 0.69
CA PRO A 38 9.97 -2.36 1.29
C PRO A 38 10.58 -1.32 2.23
N SER A 39 10.03 -0.10 2.27
CA SER A 39 10.43 0.88 3.26
C SER A 39 10.01 0.41 4.64
N HIS A 40 10.91 0.56 5.61
CA HIS A 40 10.62 0.33 7.03
C HIS A 40 9.90 1.56 7.61
N ASP A 41 8.71 1.87 7.12
CA ASP A 41 7.89 2.97 7.67
C ASP A 41 6.97 2.47 8.80
N MET A 42 7.42 1.45 9.55
CA MET A 42 6.70 0.87 10.70
C MET A 42 6.72 1.76 11.96
N GLU A 43 6.98 3.07 11.85
CA GLU A 43 6.96 4.00 13.00
C GLU A 43 5.81 5.02 12.96
N ASN A 44 4.80 4.83 12.11
CA ASN A 44 3.57 5.64 12.19
C ASN A 44 2.28 4.85 11.91
N SER A 45 2.16 3.70 12.55
CA SER A 45 0.87 3.03 12.78
C SER A 45 1.00 2.30 14.12
N PRO A 46 0.14 2.55 15.13
CA PRO A 46 0.17 1.72 16.33
C PRO A 46 -0.16 0.30 15.91
N SER A 47 0.87 -0.55 15.87
CA SER A 47 0.74 -1.97 15.63
C SER A 47 -0.12 -2.56 16.75
N SER A 48 -1.40 -2.77 16.44
CA SER A 48 -2.31 -3.56 17.23
C SER A 48 -1.87 -5.03 17.19
N SER A 49 -0.91 -5.39 18.04
CA SER A 49 -0.69 -6.77 18.48
C SER A 49 0.31 -6.81 19.64
N HIS A 50 -0.07 -6.24 20.78
CA HIS A 50 0.39 -6.76 22.06
C HIS A 50 -0.70 -7.68 22.61
N MET A 51 -0.48 -8.98 22.52
CA MET A 51 -1.05 -9.96 23.44
C MET A 51 0.03 -10.98 23.75
N SER A 52 0.89 -10.60 24.70
CA SER A 52 1.74 -11.54 25.42
C SER A 52 0.82 -12.27 26.39
N PHE A 53 0.53 -13.54 26.14
CA PHE A 53 -0.15 -14.39 27.10
C PHE A 53 0.84 -14.71 28.23
N PHE A 54 0.45 -14.37 29.45
CA PHE A 54 1.15 -14.70 30.69
C PHE A 54 1.38 -16.21 30.82
N GLY A 55 2.56 -16.58 31.30
CA GLY A 55 2.86 -17.86 31.94
C GLY A 55 3.29 -17.60 33.37
#